data_AF-A0AAN6NEZ8-F1
#
_entry.id   AF-A0AAN6NEZ8-F1
#
_cell.length_a   1.000
_cell.length_b   1.000
_cell.length_c   1.000
_cell.angle_alpha   90.00
_cell.angle_beta   90.00
_cell.angle_gamma   90.00
#
_symmetry.space_group_name_H-M   'P 1'
#
loop_
_entity.id
_entity.type
_entity.pdbx_description
1 polymer ?
#
loop_
_entity_poly.entity_id
_entity_poly.type
_entity_poly.pdbx_seq_one_letter_code
_entity_poly.pdbx_strand_id
1 'polypeptide(L)'
;MSDNVGLSTPRGSGTSGYVQRNLAHMRPRDMAAPYPSKKDALDSMRHLKQRQPDQGLLEHDRKREVEVKVFELRDRLEDEGVDEDEIETKCDELRKKLLAEMEKKRSNEPRRGQLKAHQIHELADAKIKESERLRQALKISKDYEEGSHWKKQEERMKKALAEQQPQEQQERQREPEDDEEEEREGRRERRRS
;
A
#
# COMPACT_ATOMS: atom_id res chain seq x y z
N MET A 1 25.38 38.55 -4.19
CA MET A 1 26.76 38.66 -4.70
C MET A 1 26.93 37.54 -5.71
N SER A 2 27.44 37.79 -6.92
CA SER A 2 27.71 36.73 -7.88
C SER A 2 28.77 35.81 -7.27
N ASP A 3 28.54 34.49 -7.29
CA ASP A 3 29.44 33.47 -6.74
C ASP A 3 30.72 33.33 -7.58
N ASN A 4 31.48 34.42 -7.72
CA ASN A 4 32.62 34.54 -8.62
C ASN A 4 32.30 34.23 -10.10
N VAL A 5 31.03 34.36 -10.51
CA VAL A 5 30.58 34.13 -11.89
C VAL A 5 30.27 35.47 -12.56
N GLY A 6 30.93 35.77 -13.69
CA GLY A 6 30.69 36.98 -14.48
C GLY A 6 31.94 37.81 -14.76
N LEU A 7 31.75 39.02 -15.29
CA LEU A 7 32.83 39.99 -15.51
C LEU A 7 33.03 40.87 -14.27
N SER A 8 34.28 41.20 -13.95
CA SER A 8 34.62 42.13 -12.86
C SER A 8 34.08 43.55 -13.12
N THR A 9 34.15 44.02 -14.37
CA THR A 9 33.53 45.27 -14.81
C THR A 9 32.94 45.12 -16.22
N PRO A 10 31.73 45.64 -16.52
CA PRO A 10 31.16 45.63 -17.87
C PRO A 10 31.89 46.56 -18.87
N ARG A 11 32.66 47.54 -18.37
CA ARG A 11 33.39 48.51 -19.20
C ARG A 11 34.47 47.80 -20.02
N GLY A 12 34.47 48.03 -21.33
CA GLY A 12 35.44 47.43 -22.26
C GLY A 12 35.06 46.06 -22.82
N SER A 13 34.03 45.37 -22.28
CA SER A 13 33.59 44.08 -22.82
C SER A 13 32.60 44.21 -23.99
N GLY A 14 32.07 45.42 -24.22
CA GLY A 14 31.10 45.69 -25.30
C GLY A 14 29.70 45.10 -25.06
N THR A 15 29.41 44.62 -23.85
CA THR A 15 28.10 44.06 -23.47
C THR A 15 27.54 44.72 -22.20
N SER A 16 26.28 44.44 -21.86
CA SER A 16 25.61 45.03 -20.69
C SER A 16 26.09 44.49 -19.33
N GLY A 17 26.92 43.43 -19.32
CA GLY A 17 27.37 42.77 -18.10
C GLY A 17 26.30 41.95 -17.37
N TYR A 18 25.15 41.70 -18.03
CA TYR A 18 24.08 40.87 -17.46
C TYR A 18 24.45 39.38 -17.51
N VAL A 19 24.43 38.71 -16.36
CA VAL A 19 24.78 37.29 -16.21
C VAL A 19 23.52 36.50 -15.87
N GLN A 20 23.13 35.57 -16.74
CA GLN A 20 22.00 34.66 -16.52
C GLN A 20 22.49 33.31 -16.01
N ARG A 21 21.74 32.71 -15.08
CA ARG A 21 22.00 31.32 -14.65
C ARG A 21 21.72 30.34 -15.79
N ASN A 22 22.57 29.34 -15.95
CA ASN A 22 22.33 28.27 -16.91
C ASN A 22 21.18 27.37 -16.42
N LEU A 23 20.07 27.31 -17.16
CA LEU A 23 18.92 26.45 -16.84
C LEU A 23 19.21 24.96 -17.04
N ALA A 24 20.13 24.61 -17.93
CA ALA A 24 20.54 23.24 -18.20
C ALA A 24 21.66 22.75 -17.26
N HIS A 25 22.13 23.58 -16.34
CA HIS A 25 23.13 23.15 -15.38
C HIS A 25 22.51 22.21 -14.34
N MET A 26 22.76 20.91 -14.52
CA MET A 26 22.39 19.88 -13.57
C MET A 26 23.30 19.95 -12.35
N ARG A 27 22.75 20.30 -11.19
CA ARG A 27 23.51 20.28 -9.93
C ARG A 27 23.98 18.84 -9.68
N PRO A 28 25.27 18.61 -9.38
CA PRO A 28 25.75 17.30 -8.95
C PRO A 28 24.90 16.84 -7.77
N ARG A 29 24.28 15.67 -7.91
CA ARG A 29 23.55 15.03 -6.81
C ARG A 29 24.59 14.67 -5.76
N ASP A 30 24.30 14.89 -4.48
CA ASP A 30 25.19 14.53 -3.37
C ASP A 30 25.46 13.01 -3.40
N MET A 31 26.49 12.60 -4.14
CA MET A 31 26.90 11.21 -4.39
C MET A 31 27.73 10.64 -3.23
N ALA A 32 27.61 11.20 -2.02
CA ALA A 32 28.43 10.80 -0.88
C ALA A 32 27.96 9.50 -0.20
N ALA A 33 26.75 9.01 -0.48
CA ALA A 33 26.23 7.79 0.11
C ALA A 33 25.98 6.72 -0.96
N PRO A 34 26.74 5.59 -0.96
CA PRO A 34 26.48 4.46 -1.86
C PRO A 34 25.15 3.74 -1.56
N TYR A 35 24.43 4.17 -0.52
CA TYR A 35 23.11 3.67 -0.16
C TYR A 35 22.14 4.83 0.08
N PRO A 36 20.86 4.69 -0.31
CA PRO A 36 19.83 5.64 0.08
C PRO A 36 19.80 5.76 1.60
N SER A 37 19.59 6.96 2.14
CA SER A 37 19.49 7.14 3.59
C SER A 37 18.36 6.27 4.14
N LYS A 38 18.40 5.89 5.44
CA LYS A 38 17.32 5.12 6.07
C LYS A 38 15.94 5.78 5.86
N LYS A 39 15.90 7.11 5.81
CA LYS A 39 14.69 7.88 5.48
C LYS A 39 14.27 7.67 4.03
N ASP A 40 15.18 7.78 3.08
CA ASP A 40 14.89 7.54 1.66
C ASP A 40 14.47 6.09 1.38
N ALA A 41 15.09 5.12 2.05
CA ALA A 41 14.72 3.71 1.93
C ALA A 41 13.33 3.43 2.51
N LEU A 42 13.01 4.01 3.67
CA LEU A 42 11.68 3.89 4.28
C LEU A 42 10.62 4.61 3.46
N ASP A 43 10.95 5.77 2.90
CA ASP A 43 10.07 6.52 2.01
C ASP A 43 9.84 5.74 0.70
N SER A 44 10.90 5.17 0.11
CA SER A 44 10.81 4.26 -1.05
C SER A 44 9.90 3.06 -0.78
N MET A 45 9.99 2.45 0.41
CA MET A 45 9.10 1.35 0.82
C MET A 45 7.65 1.82 1.00
N ARG A 46 7.42 3.04 1.51
CA ARG A 46 6.08 3.64 1.60
C ARG A 46 5.50 3.99 0.23
N HIS A 47 6.34 4.37 -0.72
CA HIS A 47 5.99 4.63 -2.12
C HIS A 47 5.85 3.37 -2.96
N LEU A 48 6.28 2.21 -2.44
CA LEU A 48 5.93 0.88 -2.95
C LEU A 48 4.47 0.50 -2.66
N LYS A 49 3.57 1.50 -2.58
CA LYS A 49 2.14 1.26 -2.70
C LYS A 49 1.92 0.51 -4.01
N GLN A 50 1.36 -0.70 -3.88
CA GLN A 50 0.96 -1.50 -5.02
C GLN A 50 0.10 -0.61 -5.92
N ARG A 51 0.57 -0.38 -7.16
CA ARG A 51 -0.17 0.42 -8.14
C ARG A 51 -1.56 -0.19 -8.27
N GLN A 52 -2.58 0.62 -8.01
CA GLN A 52 -3.95 0.16 -8.15
C GLN A 52 -4.20 -0.17 -9.63
N PRO A 53 -4.89 -1.28 -9.92
CA PRO A 53 -5.31 -1.57 -11.28
C PRO A 53 -6.31 -0.50 -11.74
N ASP A 54 -6.18 -0.06 -12.99
CA ASP A 54 -7.14 0.85 -13.60
C ASP A 54 -8.31 0.01 -14.13
N GLN A 55 -9.51 0.26 -13.61
CA GLN A 55 -10.71 -0.45 -14.02
C GLN A 55 -11.03 -0.19 -15.50
N GLY A 56 -10.79 1.01 -16.01
CA GLY A 56 -11.06 1.34 -17.41
C GLY A 56 -10.21 0.51 -18.37
N LEU A 57 -8.93 0.29 -18.03
CA LEU A 57 -8.03 -0.54 -18.83
C LEU A 57 -8.42 -2.03 -18.78
N LEU A 58 -8.78 -2.55 -17.60
CA LEU A 58 -9.28 -3.92 -17.46
C LEU A 58 -10.55 -4.17 -18.27
N GLU A 59 -11.46 -3.20 -18.30
CA GLU A 59 -12.68 -3.29 -19.10
C GLU A 59 -12.41 -3.20 -20.59
N HIS A 60 -11.48 -2.34 -20.99
CA HIS A 60 -11.05 -2.20 -22.36
C HIS A 60 -10.45 -3.50 -22.89
N ASP A 61 -9.54 -4.13 -22.14
CA ASP A 61 -8.92 -5.39 -22.54
C ASP A 61 -9.96 -6.52 -22.70
N ARG A 62 -10.96 -6.59 -21.81
CA ARG A 62 -12.08 -7.55 -21.94
C ARG A 62 -12.92 -7.31 -23.18
N LYS A 63 -13.26 -6.05 -23.49
CA LYS A 63 -14.01 -5.69 -24.71
C LYS A 63 -13.18 -5.99 -25.96
N ARG A 64 -11.88 -5.69 -25.93
CA ARG A 64 -10.94 -5.97 -27.01
C ARG A 64 -10.89 -7.46 -27.33
N GLU A 65 -10.90 -8.35 -26.33
CA GLU A 65 -10.96 -9.80 -26.57
C GLU A 65 -12.24 -10.25 -27.28
N VAL A 66 -13.38 -9.59 -27.03
CA VAL A 66 -14.64 -9.86 -27.75
C VAL A 66 -14.50 -9.41 -29.20
N GLU A 67 -14.04 -8.20 -29.43
CA GLU A 67 -13.88 -7.65 -30.78
C GLU A 67 -12.84 -8.41 -31.61
N VAL A 68 -11.75 -8.89 -31.00
CA VAL A 68 -10.78 -9.76 -31.70
C VAL A 68 -11.44 -11.03 -32.20
N LYS A 69 -12.31 -11.68 -31.43
CA LYS A 69 -13.03 -12.89 -31.87
C LYS A 69 -14.06 -12.60 -32.95
N VAL A 70 -14.72 -11.44 -32.89
CA VAL A 70 -15.63 -10.98 -33.96
C VAL A 70 -14.85 -10.74 -35.24
N PHE A 71 -13.68 -10.11 -35.13
CA PHE A 71 -12.79 -9.88 -36.27
C PHE A 71 -12.27 -11.19 -36.88
N GLU A 72 -11.83 -12.15 -36.07
CA GLU A 72 -11.45 -13.48 -36.54
C GLU A 72 -12.60 -14.25 -37.23
N LEU A 73 -13.85 -14.01 -36.84
CA LEU A 73 -15.01 -14.59 -37.53
C LEU A 73 -15.20 -13.92 -38.89
N ARG A 74 -15.11 -12.59 -38.92
CA ARG A 74 -15.23 -11.81 -40.13
C ARG A 74 -14.20 -12.24 -41.17
N ASP A 75 -12.92 -12.29 -40.81
CA ASP A 75 -11.83 -12.72 -41.71
C ASP A 75 -12.12 -14.11 -42.31
N ARG A 76 -12.61 -15.05 -41.47
CA ARG A 76 -12.99 -16.39 -41.93
C ARG A 76 -14.14 -16.40 -42.93
N LEU A 77 -15.18 -15.59 -42.71
CA LEU A 77 -16.32 -15.54 -43.61
C LEU A 77 -16.00 -14.80 -44.91
N GLU A 78 -15.10 -13.81 -44.86
CA GLU A 78 -14.56 -13.12 -46.04
C GLU A 78 -13.74 -14.10 -46.90
N ASP A 79 -12.88 -14.93 -46.29
CA ASP A 79 -12.13 -15.99 -46.97
C ASP A 79 -13.04 -17.06 -47.60
N GLU A 80 -14.18 -17.35 -46.97
CA GLU A 80 -15.21 -18.27 -47.48
C GLU A 80 -16.06 -17.67 -48.62
N GLY A 81 -15.96 -16.36 -48.87
CA GLY A 81 -16.69 -15.66 -49.93
C GLY A 81 -18.18 -15.45 -49.66
N VAL A 82 -18.56 -15.32 -48.38
CA VAL A 82 -19.94 -15.05 -47.96
C VAL A 82 -20.31 -13.59 -48.24
N ASP A 83 -21.59 -13.31 -48.53
CA ASP A 83 -22.09 -11.94 -48.74
C ASP A 83 -21.92 -11.04 -47.51
N GLU A 84 -21.60 -9.76 -47.72
CA GLU A 84 -21.30 -8.79 -46.67
C GLU A 84 -22.44 -8.64 -45.64
N ASP A 85 -23.70 -8.67 -46.08
CA ASP A 85 -24.88 -8.58 -45.21
C ASP A 85 -25.00 -9.80 -44.28
N GLU A 86 -24.66 -10.99 -44.77
CA GLU A 86 -24.65 -12.21 -43.95
C GLU A 86 -23.47 -12.22 -42.97
N ILE A 87 -22.34 -11.63 -43.36
CA ILE A 87 -21.18 -11.47 -42.47
C ILE A 87 -21.54 -10.57 -41.31
N GLU A 88 -22.17 -9.43 -41.56
CA GLU A 88 -22.55 -8.47 -40.52
C GLU A 88 -23.53 -9.08 -39.52
N THR A 89 -24.57 -9.77 -40.01
CA THR A 89 -25.55 -10.44 -39.13
C THR A 89 -24.91 -11.51 -38.24
N LYS A 90 -24.04 -12.37 -38.80
CA LYS A 90 -23.31 -13.39 -38.03
C LYS A 90 -22.35 -12.76 -37.01
N CYS A 91 -21.66 -11.69 -37.38
CA CYS A 91 -20.76 -10.95 -36.48
C CYS A 91 -21.51 -10.30 -35.32
N ASP A 92 -22.66 -9.67 -35.57
CA ASP A 92 -23.48 -9.03 -34.55
C ASP A 92 -24.11 -10.04 -33.58
N GLU A 93 -24.55 -11.19 -34.09
CA GLU A 93 -24.99 -12.29 -33.24
C GLU A 93 -23.87 -12.76 -32.32
N LEU A 94 -22.66 -12.96 -32.86
CA LEU A 94 -21.51 -13.40 -32.09
C LEU A 94 -21.09 -12.35 -31.06
N ARG A 95 -21.10 -11.06 -31.43
CA ARG A 95 -20.85 -9.93 -30.51
C ARG A 95 -21.84 -9.94 -29.35
N LYS A 96 -23.15 -10.08 -29.60
CA LYS A 96 -24.18 -10.16 -28.55
C LYS A 96 -23.98 -11.38 -27.64
N LYS A 97 -23.68 -12.55 -28.21
CA LYS A 97 -23.42 -13.80 -27.47
C LYS A 97 -22.21 -13.64 -26.54
N LEU A 98 -21.09 -13.11 -27.04
CA LEU A 98 -19.87 -12.93 -26.27
C LEU A 98 -19.97 -11.84 -25.21
N LEU A 99 -20.68 -10.73 -25.47
CA LEU A 99 -20.93 -9.71 -24.46
C LEU A 99 -21.77 -10.27 -23.29
N ALA A 100 -22.81 -11.04 -23.60
CA ALA A 100 -23.63 -11.70 -22.56
C ALA A 100 -22.81 -12.73 -21.75
N GLU A 101 -21.93 -13.49 -22.40
CA GLU A 101 -21.01 -14.42 -21.72
C GLU A 101 -19.99 -13.68 -20.85
N MET A 102 -19.47 -12.55 -21.33
CA MET A 102 -18.54 -11.69 -20.59
C MET A 102 -19.19 -11.13 -19.32
N GLU A 103 -20.44 -10.66 -19.40
CA GLU A 103 -21.19 -10.18 -18.23
C GLU A 103 -21.47 -11.30 -17.22
N LYS A 104 -21.80 -12.51 -17.69
CA LYS A 104 -21.95 -13.69 -16.82
C LYS A 104 -20.64 -14.09 -16.14
N LYS A 105 -19.50 -13.98 -16.82
CA LYS A 105 -18.17 -14.28 -16.26
C LYS A 105 -17.66 -13.19 -15.30
N ARG A 106 -18.18 -11.96 -15.39
CA ARG A 106 -17.82 -10.87 -14.45
C ARG A 106 -18.14 -11.21 -13.00
N SER A 107 -19.16 -12.02 -12.75
CA SER A 107 -19.60 -12.41 -11.40
C SER A 107 -18.89 -13.66 -10.86
N ASN A 108 -18.28 -14.47 -11.72
CA ASN A 108 -17.68 -15.74 -11.34
C ASN A 108 -16.22 -15.83 -11.83
N GLU A 109 -15.34 -15.74 -10.85
CA GLU A 109 -13.98 -16.31 -10.86
C GLU A 109 -12.84 -15.42 -11.41
N PRO A 110 -11.71 -15.31 -10.68
CA PRO A 110 -10.50 -14.73 -11.22
C PRO A 110 -9.99 -15.60 -12.37
N ARG A 111 -9.61 -14.97 -13.49
CA ARG A 111 -9.01 -15.66 -14.64
C ARG A 111 -7.73 -16.37 -14.19
N ARG A 112 -7.80 -17.69 -14.04
CA ARG A 112 -6.64 -18.56 -13.80
C ARG A 112 -5.95 -18.83 -15.13
N GLY A 113 -5.15 -17.87 -15.59
CA GLY A 113 -4.26 -18.02 -16.74
C GLY A 113 -2.88 -17.48 -16.42
N GLN A 114 -1.86 -17.94 -17.14
CA GLN A 114 -0.56 -17.25 -17.10
C GLN A 114 -0.73 -15.87 -17.74
N LEU A 115 -0.82 -14.84 -16.90
CA LEU A 115 -0.83 -13.46 -17.35
C LEU A 115 0.51 -13.16 -18.03
N LYS A 116 0.46 -12.47 -19.17
CA LYS A 116 1.67 -12.07 -19.89
C LYS A 116 2.34 -10.94 -19.13
N ALA A 117 3.67 -10.85 -19.21
CA ALA A 117 4.45 -9.84 -18.48
C ALA A 117 4.04 -8.38 -18.78
N HIS A 118 3.42 -8.11 -19.93
CA HIS A 118 2.93 -6.79 -20.30
C HIS A 118 1.54 -6.43 -19.73
N GLN A 119 0.80 -7.38 -19.17
CA GLN A 119 -0.54 -7.15 -18.60
C GLN A 119 -0.43 -6.65 -17.15
N ILE A 120 0.14 -5.46 -16.98
CA ILE A 120 0.52 -4.91 -15.67
C ILE A 120 -0.70 -4.73 -14.75
N HIS A 121 -1.84 -4.28 -15.29
CA HIS A 121 -3.05 -4.03 -14.49
C HIS A 121 -3.75 -5.33 -14.09
N GLU A 122 -3.82 -6.32 -14.97
CA GLU A 122 -4.35 -7.64 -14.62
C GLU A 122 -3.47 -8.32 -13.57
N LEU A 123 -2.14 -8.20 -13.69
CA LEU A 123 -1.20 -8.74 -12.72
C LEU A 123 -1.35 -8.06 -11.35
N ALA A 124 -1.57 -6.74 -11.34
CA ALA A 124 -1.83 -5.98 -10.12
C ALA A 124 -3.14 -6.42 -9.45
N ASP A 125 -4.23 -6.53 -10.20
CA ASP A 125 -5.54 -7.00 -9.70
C ASP A 125 -5.46 -8.43 -9.17
N ALA A 126 -4.79 -9.33 -9.89
CA ALA A 126 -4.56 -10.71 -9.47
C ALA A 126 -3.74 -10.76 -8.17
N LYS A 127 -2.64 -9.99 -8.08
CA LYS A 127 -1.78 -9.96 -6.90
C LYS A 127 -2.49 -9.39 -5.67
N ILE A 128 -3.34 -8.37 -5.84
CA ILE A 128 -4.18 -7.82 -4.77
C ILE A 128 -5.13 -8.92 -4.26
N LYS A 129 -5.86 -9.59 -5.15
CA LYS A 129 -6.79 -10.68 -4.76
C LYS A 129 -6.08 -11.85 -4.10
N GLU A 130 -4.91 -12.25 -4.61
CA GLU A 130 -4.07 -13.29 -3.98
C GLU A 130 -3.61 -12.87 -2.59
N SER A 131 -3.15 -11.63 -2.43
CA SER A 131 -2.75 -11.11 -1.12
C SER A 131 -3.91 -11.02 -0.14
N GLU A 132 -5.12 -10.66 -0.60
CA GLU A 132 -6.32 -10.64 0.22
C GLU A 132 -6.73 -12.05 0.64
N ARG A 133 -6.64 -13.02 -0.28
CA ARG A 133 -6.90 -14.44 0.02
C ARG A 133 -5.89 -14.98 1.03
N LEU A 134 -4.60 -14.66 0.88
CA LEU A 134 -3.56 -15.03 1.83
C LEU A 134 -3.79 -14.38 3.20
N ARG A 135 -4.15 -13.08 3.23
CA ARG A 135 -4.51 -12.37 4.46
C ARG A 135 -5.65 -13.06 5.20
N GLN A 136 -6.71 -13.44 4.48
CA GLN A 136 -7.85 -14.18 5.04
C GLN A 136 -7.42 -15.56 5.56
N ALA A 137 -6.61 -16.30 4.81
CA ALA A 137 -6.11 -17.60 5.21
C ALA A 137 -5.25 -17.53 6.49
N LEU A 138 -4.43 -16.48 6.62
CA LEU A 138 -3.63 -16.20 7.81
C LEU A 138 -4.44 -15.57 8.96
N LYS A 139 -5.76 -15.39 8.79
CA LYS A 139 -6.66 -14.76 9.78
C LYS A 139 -6.23 -13.36 10.21
N ILE A 140 -5.57 -12.63 9.32
CA ILE A 140 -5.16 -11.24 9.56
C ILE A 140 -6.36 -10.33 9.25
N SER A 141 -6.69 -9.42 10.18
CA SER A 141 -7.78 -8.47 10.00
C SER A 141 -7.49 -7.47 8.88
N LYS A 142 -8.54 -6.89 8.28
CA LYS A 142 -8.38 -5.84 7.25
C LYS A 142 -7.70 -4.60 7.80
N ASP A 143 -7.98 -4.28 9.07
CA ASP A 143 -7.47 -3.11 9.78
C ASP A 143 -6.19 -3.44 10.58
N TYR A 144 -5.46 -4.48 10.17
CA TYR A 144 -4.22 -4.85 10.82
C TYR A 144 -3.15 -3.78 10.54
N GLU A 145 -2.80 -3.03 11.58
CA GLU A 145 -1.66 -2.11 11.55
C GLU A 145 -0.39 -2.82 12.00
N GLU A 146 0.69 -2.65 11.23
CA GLU A 146 2.00 -3.18 11.57
C GLU A 146 2.44 -2.64 12.95
N GLY A 147 2.81 -3.56 13.84
CA GLY A 147 3.20 -3.26 15.21
C GLY A 147 2.07 -2.96 16.19
N SER A 148 0.80 -3.04 15.77
CA SER A 148 -0.35 -3.00 16.68
C SER A 148 -0.29 -4.10 17.76
N HIS A 149 0.24 -5.27 17.43
CA HIS A 149 0.45 -6.36 18.38
C HIS A 149 1.43 -5.96 19.50
N TRP A 150 2.58 -5.35 19.17
CA TRP A 150 3.56 -4.89 20.16
C TRP A 150 3.02 -3.72 20.98
N LYS A 151 2.34 -2.75 20.37
CA LYS A 151 1.70 -1.65 21.10
C LYS A 151 0.67 -2.16 22.11
N LYS A 152 -0.18 -3.11 21.71
CA LYS A 152 -1.17 -3.72 22.59
C LYS A 152 -0.52 -4.52 23.73
N GLN A 153 0.63 -5.14 23.47
CA GLN A 153 1.41 -5.83 24.50
C GLN A 153 2.01 -4.82 25.50
N GLU A 154 2.62 -3.74 25.02
CA GLU A 154 3.14 -2.66 25.88
C GLU A 154 2.04 -2.00 26.71
N GLU A 155 0.88 -1.72 26.12
CA GLU A 155 -0.27 -1.16 26.85
C GLU A 155 -0.80 -2.13 27.91
N ARG A 156 -0.86 -3.44 27.62
CA ARG A 156 -1.24 -4.45 28.62
C ARG A 156 -0.24 -4.51 29.76
N MET A 157 1.06 -4.49 29.47
CA MET A 157 2.11 -4.48 30.50
C MET A 157 2.05 -3.21 31.35
N LYS A 158 1.85 -2.04 30.73
CA LYS A 158 1.66 -0.77 31.44
C LYS A 158 0.42 -0.78 32.32
N LYS A 159 -0.70 -1.33 31.82
CA LYS A 159 -1.94 -1.43 32.59
C LYS A 159 -1.80 -2.39 33.78
N ALA A 160 -1.16 -3.54 33.59
CA ALA A 160 -0.87 -4.48 34.68
C ALA A 160 0.03 -3.84 35.74
N LEU A 161 1.06 -3.08 35.34
CA LEU A 161 1.91 -2.36 36.28
C LEU A 161 1.16 -1.25 37.03
N ALA A 162 0.27 -0.53 36.34
CA ALA A 162 -0.57 0.50 36.95
C ALA A 162 -1.62 -0.07 37.92
N GLU A 163 -2.09 -1.31 37.72
CA GLU A 163 -3.00 -2.00 38.65
C GLU A 163 -2.26 -2.54 39.89
N GLN A 164 -0.97 -2.89 39.77
CA GLN A 164 -0.14 -3.35 40.90
C GLN A 164 0.29 -2.22 41.84
N GLN A 165 0.57 -1.02 41.32
CA GLN A 165 0.99 0.13 42.13
C GLN A 165 0.02 0.51 43.28
N PRO A 166 -1.31 0.60 43.08
CA PRO A 166 -2.24 0.91 44.16
C PRO A 166 -2.42 -0.26 45.14
N GLN A 167 -2.26 -1.51 44.69
CA GLN A 167 -2.28 -2.68 45.59
C GLN A 167 -1.07 -2.68 46.52
N GLU A 168 0.14 -2.49 45.99
CA GLU A 168 1.37 -2.35 46.79
C GLU A 168 1.34 -1.12 47.72
N GLN A 169 0.68 -0.02 47.31
CA GLN A 169 0.53 1.16 48.16
C GLN A 169 -0.51 0.96 49.27
N GLN A 170 -1.58 0.19 49.02
CA GLN A 170 -2.54 -0.18 50.06
C GLN A 170 -1.96 -1.21 51.03
N GLU A 171 -1.21 -2.20 50.54
CA GLU A 171 -0.53 -3.17 51.40
C GLU A 171 0.51 -2.49 52.29
N ARG A 172 1.36 -1.61 51.73
CA ARG A 172 2.31 -0.79 52.53
C ARG A 172 1.66 0.15 53.54
N GLN A 173 0.39 0.53 53.33
CA GLN A 173 -0.35 1.36 54.30
C GLN A 173 -1.06 0.53 55.37
N ARG A 174 -1.38 -0.74 55.09
CA ARG A 174 -1.98 -1.67 56.05
C ARG A 174 -0.95 -2.32 56.98
N GLU A 175 0.24 -2.66 56.46
CA GLU A 175 1.34 -3.20 57.28
C GLU A 175 1.59 -2.41 58.59
N PRO A 176 1.72 -1.06 58.59
CA PRO A 176 1.92 -0.31 59.83
C PRO A 176 0.67 -0.25 60.73
N GLU A 177 -0.55 -0.39 60.19
CA GLU A 177 -1.77 -0.44 61.00
C GLU A 177 -1.93 -1.80 61.68
N ASP A 178 -1.63 -2.89 60.98
CA ASP A 178 -1.66 -4.25 61.50
C ASP A 178 -0.57 -4.46 62.58
N ASP A 179 0.65 -3.94 62.34
CA ASP A 179 1.75 -3.95 63.34
C ASP A 179 1.37 -3.15 64.61
N GLU A 180 0.74 -1.98 64.46
CA GLU A 180 0.26 -1.19 65.61
C GLU A 180 -0.90 -1.86 66.35
N GLU A 181 -1.78 -2.58 65.65
CA GLU A 181 -2.90 -3.30 66.25
C GLU A 181 -2.43 -4.54 67.02
N GLU A 182 -1.50 -5.32 66.47
CA GLU A 182 -0.84 -6.43 67.18
C GLU A 182 -0.09 -5.95 68.42
N GLU A 183 0.64 -4.84 68.35
CA GLU A 183 1.30 -4.25 69.53
C GLU A 183 0.28 -3.82 70.60
N ARG A 184 -0.86 -3.25 70.20
CA ARG A 184 -1.94 -2.84 71.11
C ARG A 184 -2.63 -4.05 71.74
N GLU A 185 -2.88 -5.11 70.99
CA GLU A 185 -3.45 -6.37 71.51
C GLU A 185 -2.49 -7.07 72.47
N GLY A 186 -1.21 -7.18 72.13
CA GLY A 186 -0.18 -7.71 73.03
C GLY A 186 -0.05 -6.90 74.33
N ARG A 187 -0.26 -5.58 74.28
CA ARG A 187 -0.30 -4.71 75.48
C ARG A 187 -1.55 -4.93 76.33
N ARG A 188 -2.70 -5.23 75.73
CA ARG A 188 -3.96 -5.54 76.42
C ARG A 188 -3.90 -6.91 77.09
N GLU A 189 -3.28 -7.88 76.45
CA GLU A 189 -3.14 -9.25 76.97
C GLU A 189 -2.19 -9.31 78.17
N ARG A 190 -1.08 -8.56 78.12
CA ARG A 190 -0.17 -8.35 79.27
C ARG A 190 -0.80 -7.63 80.47
N ARG A 191 -1.91 -6.92 80.27
CA ARG A 191 -2.67 -6.26 81.35
C ARG A 191 -3.76 -7.15 81.95
N ARG A 192 -4.06 -8.30 81.33
CA ARG A 192 -5.07 -9.27 81.78
C ARG A 192 -4.48 -10.48 82.52
N SER A 193 -3.15 -10.65 82.50
CA SER A 193 -2.40 -11.57 83.38
C SER A 193 -1.93 -10.85 84.64
#